data_AF-A0A9R0E440-F1
#
_entry.id   AF-A0A9R0E440-F1
#
_cell.length_a   1.000
_cell.length_b   1.000
_cell.length_c   1.000
_cell.angle_alpha   90.00
_cell.angle_beta   90.00
_cell.angle_gamma   90.00
#
_symmetry.space_group_name_H-M   'P 1'
#
loop_
_entity.id
_entity.type
_entity.pdbx_description
1 polymer ?
#
loop_
_entity_poly.entity_id
_entity_poly.type
_entity_poly.pdbx_seq_one_letter_code
_entity_poly.pdbx_strand_id
1 'polypeptide(L)'
;MHISFIYLFCFSFVAVSARNAFIMDERFVCTVKRSCLECLKLSQCSWCPTENKCFSKTLTKSSDYCGNDTIRHVDYGFSFEENAECSCSKGEVDGSCYPPGVTEGPECSGRGTCVCGQCVCNPQPDPQYPTKTVMGEYCDYDNFSCDDPKCNEGPYSLTNPNVVLDDQTKTIAVEIPAS
;
A
#
# COMPACT_ATOMS: atom_id res chain seq x y z
N MET A 1 -31.24 18.67 -60.51
CA MET A 1 -30.72 17.32 -60.21
C MET A 1 -29.26 17.32 -59.76
N HIS A 2 -28.35 18.09 -60.36
CA HIS A 2 -26.91 18.09 -60.01
C HIS A 2 -26.55 18.53 -58.58
N ILE A 3 -27.26 19.52 -58.00
CA ILE A 3 -26.93 20.07 -56.67
C ILE A 3 -27.16 19.02 -55.56
N SER A 4 -28.21 18.21 -55.68
CA SER A 4 -28.52 17.16 -54.69
C SER A 4 -27.48 16.03 -54.67
N PHE A 5 -26.89 15.71 -55.83
CA PHE A 5 -25.79 14.74 -55.93
C PHE A 5 -24.50 15.27 -55.30
N ILE A 6 -24.22 16.58 -55.42
CA ILE A 6 -23.06 17.21 -54.78
C ILE A 6 -23.19 17.16 -53.26
N TYR A 7 -24.36 17.47 -52.70
CA TYR A 7 -24.59 17.38 -51.26
C TYR A 7 -24.44 15.94 -50.72
N LEU A 8 -24.98 14.95 -51.43
CA LEU A 8 -24.81 13.53 -51.05
C LEU A 8 -23.35 13.08 -51.12
N PHE A 9 -22.61 13.51 -52.14
CA PHE A 9 -21.19 13.20 -52.28
C PHE A 9 -20.36 13.87 -51.16
N CYS A 10 -20.65 15.14 -50.84
CA CYS A 10 -20.02 15.84 -49.73
C CYS A 10 -20.34 15.21 -48.36
N PHE A 11 -21.59 14.80 -48.11
CA PHE A 11 -21.97 14.11 -46.86
C PHE A 11 -21.26 12.76 -46.71
N SER A 12 -21.10 12.03 -47.82
CA SER A 12 -20.37 10.76 -47.82
C SER A 12 -18.87 10.95 -47.56
N PHE A 13 -18.25 12.02 -48.11
CA PHE A 13 -16.85 12.35 -47.85
C PHE A 13 -16.60 12.72 -46.39
N VAL A 14 -17.49 13.51 -45.77
CA VAL A 14 -17.39 13.90 -44.35
C VAL A 14 -17.54 12.66 -43.43
N ALA A 15 -18.44 11.74 -43.77
CA ALA A 15 -18.63 10.50 -43.00
C ALA A 15 -17.44 9.53 -43.07
N VAL A 16 -16.71 9.51 -44.20
CA VAL A 16 -15.51 8.67 -44.38
C VAL A 16 -14.31 9.21 -43.60
N SER A 17 -14.15 10.53 -43.51
CA SER A 17 -13.04 11.16 -42.75
C SER A 17 -13.13 10.99 -41.22
N ALA A 18 -14.29 10.64 -40.68
CA ALA A 18 -14.52 10.58 -39.23
C ALA A 18 -14.24 9.21 -38.59
N ARG A 19 -13.77 8.19 -39.35
CA ARG A 19 -13.74 6.79 -38.85
C ARG A 19 -12.40 6.27 -38.33
N ASN A 20 -11.37 7.10 -38.22
CA ASN A 20 -10.13 6.67 -37.56
C ASN A 20 -10.16 7.04 -36.08
N ALA A 21 -10.97 6.32 -35.29
CA ALA A 21 -10.77 6.29 -33.86
C ALA A 21 -9.48 5.52 -33.58
N PHE A 22 -8.36 6.23 -33.49
CA PHE A 22 -7.09 5.64 -33.08
C PHE A 22 -7.20 5.26 -31.60
N ILE A 23 -7.11 3.96 -31.31
CA ILE A 23 -6.97 3.47 -29.94
C ILE A 23 -5.57 3.90 -29.48
N MET A 24 -5.52 4.90 -28.61
CA MET A 24 -4.27 5.34 -28.00
C MET A 24 -3.87 4.34 -26.92
N ASP A 25 -2.62 3.88 -26.94
CA ASP A 25 -2.07 3.06 -25.85
C ASP A 25 -2.12 3.87 -24.55
N GLU A 26 -2.76 3.32 -23.52
CA GLU A 26 -2.91 3.98 -22.22
C GLU A 26 -1.56 4.44 -21.65
N ARG A 27 -0.46 3.77 -21.99
CA ARG A 27 0.90 4.07 -21.52
C ARG A 27 1.45 5.41 -22.01
N PHE A 28 0.86 6.00 -23.05
CA PHE A 28 1.18 7.38 -23.44
C PHE A 28 0.80 8.39 -22.35
N VAL A 29 -0.12 8.04 -21.45
CA VAL A 29 -0.49 8.86 -20.30
C VAL A 29 0.70 9.20 -19.40
N CYS A 30 1.73 8.35 -19.34
CA CYS A 30 2.90 8.62 -18.52
C CYS A 30 3.61 9.90 -18.99
N THR A 31 3.74 10.09 -20.30
CA THR A 31 4.51 11.21 -20.89
C THR A 31 3.90 12.59 -20.64
N VAL A 32 2.61 12.65 -20.25
CA VAL A 32 1.93 13.91 -19.94
C VAL A 32 2.01 14.29 -18.46
N LYS A 33 2.42 13.36 -17.58
CA LYS A 33 2.55 13.62 -16.14
C LYS A 33 3.83 14.41 -15.84
N ARG A 34 3.69 15.43 -15.00
CA ARG A 34 4.76 16.43 -14.74
C ARG A 34 5.39 16.34 -13.36
N SER A 35 4.90 15.46 -12.49
CA SER A 35 5.47 15.24 -11.16
C SER A 35 5.56 13.76 -10.87
N CYS A 36 6.45 13.40 -9.96
CA CYS A 36 6.61 12.02 -9.51
C CYS A 36 5.29 11.47 -8.94
N LEU A 37 4.63 12.24 -8.07
CA LEU A 37 3.38 11.84 -7.44
C LEU A 37 2.31 11.49 -8.49
N GLU A 38 2.07 12.38 -9.45
CA GLU A 38 1.09 12.15 -10.52
C GLU A 38 1.48 11.01 -11.47
N CYS A 39 2.78 10.78 -11.63
CA CYS A 39 3.30 9.68 -12.43
C CYS A 39 3.05 8.33 -11.75
N LEU A 40 3.42 8.21 -10.47
CA LEU A 40 3.45 6.94 -9.76
C LEU A 40 2.11 6.52 -9.15
N LYS A 41 1.09 7.38 -9.21
CA LYS A 41 -0.31 6.93 -9.06
C LYS A 41 -0.71 5.89 -10.10
N LEU A 42 -0.02 5.87 -11.25
CA LEU A 42 -0.28 4.94 -12.34
C LEU A 42 0.75 3.81 -12.31
N SER A 43 0.28 2.58 -12.14
CA SER A 43 1.13 1.41 -11.96
C SER A 43 1.97 1.04 -13.20
N GLN A 44 1.55 1.49 -14.39
CA GLN A 44 2.26 1.30 -15.65
C GLN A 44 3.40 2.31 -15.90
N CYS A 45 3.53 3.33 -15.06
CA CYS A 45 4.50 4.41 -15.25
C CYS A 45 5.73 4.25 -14.34
N SER A 46 6.77 4.99 -14.68
CA SER A 46 8.01 5.11 -13.91
C SER A 46 8.49 6.55 -13.98
N TRP A 47 9.15 7.00 -12.93
CA TRP A 47 9.63 8.35 -12.79
C TRP A 47 11.15 8.40 -12.90
N CYS A 48 11.64 9.41 -13.62
CA CYS A 48 13.05 9.74 -13.69
C CYS A 48 13.32 11.04 -12.93
N PRO A 49 13.92 10.99 -11.73
CA PRO A 49 14.25 12.19 -10.95
C PRO A 49 15.25 13.08 -11.68
N THR A 50 16.31 12.48 -12.23
CA THR A 50 17.39 13.19 -12.94
C THR A 50 16.86 14.04 -14.11
N GLU A 51 15.93 13.49 -14.89
CA GLU A 51 15.33 14.17 -16.05
C GLU A 51 14.03 14.91 -15.73
N ASN A 52 13.50 14.74 -14.51
CA ASN A 52 12.20 15.22 -14.09
C ASN A 52 11.06 14.78 -15.05
N LYS A 53 11.06 13.51 -15.47
CA LYS A 53 10.16 12.97 -16.49
C LYS A 53 9.48 11.68 -16.07
N CYS A 54 8.20 11.58 -16.41
CA CYS A 54 7.43 10.35 -16.30
C CYS A 54 7.43 9.59 -17.64
N PHE A 55 7.61 8.27 -17.57
CA PHE A 55 7.72 7.43 -18.75
C PHE A 55 7.20 6.01 -18.52
N SER A 56 6.95 5.28 -19.60
CA SER A 56 6.58 3.85 -19.56
C SER A 56 7.77 3.02 -20.03
N LYS A 57 8.30 2.15 -19.17
CA LYS A 57 9.43 1.25 -19.51
C LYS A 57 9.17 0.41 -20.76
N THR A 58 7.91 0.06 -21.01
CA THR A 58 7.53 -0.78 -22.15
C THR A 58 7.57 -0.01 -23.47
N LEU A 59 7.25 1.28 -23.47
CA LEU A 59 7.34 2.13 -24.66
C LEU A 59 8.77 2.65 -24.87
N THR A 60 9.50 2.92 -23.80
CA THR A 60 10.91 3.32 -23.85
C THR A 60 11.80 2.08 -23.86
N LYS A 61 11.83 1.34 -24.98
CA LYS A 61 12.72 0.16 -25.14
C LYS A 61 14.22 0.46 -25.03
N SER A 62 14.62 1.73 -24.98
CA SER A 62 15.99 2.15 -24.66
C SER A 62 16.26 1.97 -23.18
N SER A 63 17.18 1.06 -22.84
CA SER A 63 17.61 0.76 -21.47
C SER A 63 18.29 1.92 -20.75
N ASP A 64 18.54 3.04 -21.44
CA ASP A 64 19.32 4.17 -20.94
C ASP A 64 18.50 5.43 -20.67
N TYR A 65 17.16 5.39 -20.84
CA TYR A 65 16.33 6.60 -20.71
C TYR A 65 16.45 7.29 -19.33
N CYS A 66 16.68 6.53 -18.27
CA CYS A 66 16.91 7.05 -16.92
C CYS A 66 18.03 6.31 -16.17
N GLY A 67 18.87 5.55 -16.90
CA GLY A 67 19.92 4.70 -16.34
C GLY A 67 19.47 3.94 -15.07
N ASN A 68 20.22 4.14 -13.98
CA ASN A 68 20.00 3.46 -12.69
C ASN A 68 19.13 4.23 -11.68
N ASP A 69 18.70 5.46 -11.97
CA ASP A 69 17.94 6.31 -11.03
C ASP A 69 16.43 6.23 -11.27
N THR A 70 15.95 5.14 -11.89
CA THR A 70 14.51 4.99 -12.17
C THR A 70 13.73 4.64 -10.90
N ILE A 71 12.77 5.48 -10.54
CA ILE A 71 11.77 5.17 -9.52
C ILE A 71 10.59 4.46 -10.18
N ARG A 72 10.24 3.28 -9.70
CA ARG A 72 9.12 2.49 -10.19
C ARG A 72 7.93 2.64 -9.25
N HIS A 73 6.73 2.46 -9.79
CA HIS A 73 5.58 2.14 -8.94
C HIS A 73 5.82 0.80 -8.26
N VAL A 74 5.64 0.76 -6.95
CA VAL A 74 5.62 -0.44 -6.11
C VAL A 74 4.32 -0.39 -5.33
N ASP A 75 3.53 -1.45 -5.32
CA ASP A 75 2.27 -1.51 -4.55
C ASP A 75 2.55 -2.07 -3.16
N TYR A 76 2.49 -1.19 -2.15
CA TYR A 76 2.64 -1.55 -0.74
C TYR A 76 1.32 -1.88 -0.04
N GLY A 77 0.20 -1.89 -0.77
CA GLY A 77 -1.14 -2.05 -0.21
C GLY A 77 -1.72 -0.77 0.40
N PHE A 78 -1.11 0.39 0.14
CA PHE A 78 -1.62 1.71 0.54
C PHE A 78 -2.59 2.28 -0.52
N SER A 79 -3.17 3.46 -0.25
CA SER A 79 -3.90 4.19 -1.29
C SER A 79 -2.95 4.61 -2.43
N PHE A 80 -3.50 4.88 -3.62
CA PHE A 80 -2.69 5.32 -4.78
C PHE A 80 -1.83 6.55 -4.48
N GLU A 81 -2.32 7.45 -3.62
CA GLU A 81 -1.65 8.70 -3.26
C GLU A 81 -0.45 8.42 -2.33
N GLU A 82 -0.67 7.73 -1.22
CA GLU A 82 0.35 7.38 -0.22
C GLU A 82 1.44 6.49 -0.83
N ASN A 83 1.03 5.55 -1.67
CA ASN A 83 1.94 4.65 -2.35
C ASN A 83 2.87 5.38 -3.33
N ALA A 84 2.32 6.38 -4.03
CA ALA A 84 3.10 7.24 -4.93
C ALA A 84 4.06 8.14 -4.14
N GLU A 85 3.61 8.74 -3.04
CA GLU A 85 4.45 9.57 -2.16
C GLU A 85 5.63 8.76 -1.59
N CYS A 86 5.34 7.60 -1.01
CA CYS A 86 6.31 6.64 -0.51
C CYS A 86 7.37 6.26 -1.56
N SER A 87 6.94 5.96 -2.79
CA SER A 87 7.84 5.62 -3.89
C SER A 87 8.72 6.82 -4.30
N CYS A 88 8.14 8.02 -4.38
CA CYS A 88 8.84 9.24 -4.76
C CYS A 88 9.90 9.67 -3.73
N SER A 89 9.65 9.41 -2.45
CA SER A 89 10.58 9.69 -1.36
C SER A 89 11.62 8.58 -1.14
N LYS A 90 11.72 7.58 -2.03
CA LYS A 90 12.64 6.44 -1.91
C LYS A 90 12.52 5.69 -0.57
N GLY A 91 11.34 5.71 0.05
CA GLY A 91 11.13 5.09 1.36
C GLY A 91 11.34 6.01 2.56
N GLU A 92 11.91 7.21 2.38
CA GLU A 92 12.14 8.18 3.44
C GLU A 92 10.88 9.02 3.69
N VAL A 93 10.02 8.57 4.59
CA VAL A 93 8.83 9.30 5.05
C VAL A 93 8.91 9.46 6.57
N ASP A 94 8.47 10.61 7.07
CA ASP A 94 8.43 10.88 8.52
C ASP A 94 7.35 9.99 9.17
N GLY A 95 7.78 8.89 9.78
CA GLY A 95 6.88 7.93 10.41
C GLY A 95 7.63 6.88 11.23
N SER A 96 7.00 6.41 12.30
CA SER A 96 7.52 5.39 13.21
C SER A 96 6.70 4.11 13.08
N CYS A 97 7.37 2.98 12.82
CA CYS A 97 6.75 1.66 12.81
C CYS A 97 6.65 1.03 14.22
N TYR A 98 6.69 1.86 15.25
CA TYR A 98 6.47 1.51 16.64
C TYR A 98 5.17 2.12 17.15
N PRO A 99 4.40 1.39 17.98
CA PRO A 99 3.25 1.94 18.67
C PRO A 99 3.60 3.17 19.51
N PRO A 100 2.66 4.10 19.74
CA PRO A 100 2.88 5.26 20.59
C PRO A 100 3.37 4.85 21.98
N GLY A 101 4.48 5.45 22.44
CA GLY A 101 5.08 5.15 23.75
C GLY A 101 5.97 3.91 23.78
N VAL A 102 6.14 3.19 22.67
CA VAL A 102 7.08 2.09 22.53
C VAL A 102 8.31 2.58 21.76
N THR A 103 9.48 2.56 22.39
CA THR A 103 10.76 2.94 21.76
C THR A 103 11.72 1.77 21.63
N GLU A 104 11.35 0.61 22.17
CA GLU A 104 12.16 -0.61 22.17
C GLU A 104 11.30 -1.79 21.70
N GLY A 105 11.92 -2.73 20.98
CA GLY A 105 11.25 -3.90 20.43
C GLY A 105 11.40 -4.01 18.91
N PRO A 106 10.79 -5.02 18.28
CA PRO A 106 10.78 -5.14 16.83
C PRO A 106 9.72 -4.21 16.21
N GLU A 107 10.07 -3.55 15.11
CA GLU A 107 9.11 -2.80 14.28
C GLU A 107 7.95 -3.69 13.86
N CYS A 108 6.75 -3.10 13.75
CA CYS A 108 5.55 -3.83 13.35
C CYS A 108 5.31 -5.08 14.20
N SER A 109 5.62 -4.99 15.50
CA SER A 109 5.55 -6.09 16.46
C SER A 109 6.31 -7.36 16.03
N GLY A 110 7.26 -7.25 15.09
CA GLY A 110 7.98 -8.37 14.48
C GLY A 110 7.14 -9.23 13.52
N ARG A 111 5.95 -8.78 13.14
CA ARG A 111 4.98 -9.52 12.32
C ARG A 111 4.59 -8.81 11.04
N GLY A 112 5.38 -7.83 10.64
CA GLY A 112 5.22 -7.09 9.39
C GLY A 112 6.55 -6.50 8.94
N THR A 113 6.48 -5.76 7.85
CA THR A 113 7.60 -4.98 7.31
C THR A 113 7.28 -3.50 7.45
N CYS A 114 8.22 -2.72 7.98
CA CYS A 114 8.10 -1.26 7.99
C CYS A 114 8.38 -0.70 6.60
N VAL A 115 7.38 -0.04 6.01
CA VAL A 115 7.48 0.57 4.70
C VAL A 115 6.93 1.98 4.77
N CYS A 116 7.78 2.98 4.50
CA CYS A 116 7.38 4.39 4.50
C CYS A 116 6.70 4.84 5.80
N GLY A 117 7.22 4.37 6.93
CA GLY A 117 6.71 4.72 8.25
C GLY A 117 5.40 4.02 8.64
N GLN A 118 4.91 3.08 7.82
CA GLN A 118 3.70 2.30 8.08
C GLN A 118 4.00 0.80 8.03
N CYS A 119 3.29 0.02 8.84
CA CYS A 119 3.47 -1.42 8.90
C CYS A 119 2.62 -2.17 7.87
N VAL A 120 3.28 -2.98 7.06
CA VAL A 120 2.63 -3.96 6.17
C VAL A 120 2.69 -5.33 6.84
N CYS A 121 1.56 -5.80 7.38
CA CYS A 121 1.51 -7.06 8.12
C CYS A 121 1.70 -8.27 7.21
N ASN A 122 2.43 -9.27 7.71
CA ASN A 122 2.76 -10.46 6.95
C ASN A 122 1.48 -11.21 6.53
N PRO A 123 1.18 -11.31 5.23
CA PRO A 123 -0.04 -11.97 4.76
C PRO A 123 0.12 -13.49 4.67
N GLN A 124 1.33 -14.00 4.91
CA GLN A 124 1.60 -15.43 4.80
C GLN A 124 0.80 -16.19 5.87
N PRO A 125 -0.07 -17.12 5.44
CA PRO A 125 -0.82 -17.94 6.38
C PRO A 125 0.14 -18.80 7.18
N ASP A 126 -0.07 -18.83 8.50
CA ASP A 126 0.70 -19.68 9.39
C ASP A 126 0.55 -21.15 8.94
N PRO A 127 1.65 -21.90 8.70
CA PRO A 127 1.56 -23.28 8.23
C PRO A 127 0.77 -24.20 9.17
N GLN A 128 0.78 -23.90 10.47
CA GLN A 128 0.07 -24.63 11.50
C GLN A 128 -1.40 -24.16 11.59
N TYR A 129 -1.64 -22.87 11.35
CA TYR A 129 -2.96 -22.23 11.43
C TYR A 129 -3.27 -21.40 10.16
N PRO A 130 -3.73 -22.02 9.07
CA PRO A 130 -3.88 -21.35 7.78
C PRO A 130 -4.89 -20.18 7.76
N THR A 131 -5.79 -20.15 8.75
CA THR A 131 -6.77 -19.06 8.93
C THR A 131 -6.25 -17.95 9.84
N LYS A 132 -5.00 -18.03 10.33
CA LYS A 132 -4.39 -16.99 11.16
C LYS A 132 -4.11 -15.76 10.32
N THR A 133 -4.63 -14.63 10.77
CA THR A 133 -4.48 -13.32 10.12
C THR A 133 -3.91 -12.35 11.12
N VAL A 134 -2.75 -11.79 10.81
CA VAL A 134 -2.13 -10.69 11.56
C VAL A 134 -2.67 -9.37 11.02
N MET A 135 -3.08 -8.49 11.91
CA MET A 135 -3.67 -7.20 11.57
C MET A 135 -3.37 -6.14 12.63
N GLY A 136 -3.87 -4.93 12.40
CA GLY A 136 -3.59 -3.75 13.24
C GLY A 136 -2.57 -2.83 12.60
N GLU A 137 -2.58 -1.57 13.02
CA GLU A 137 -1.69 -0.52 12.51
C GLU A 137 -0.21 -0.86 12.71
N TYR A 138 0.12 -1.60 13.78
CA TYR A 138 1.48 -2.04 14.10
C TYR A 138 1.62 -3.57 14.08
N CYS A 139 0.70 -4.25 13.37
CA CYS A 139 0.65 -5.71 13.30
C CYS A 139 0.64 -6.37 14.69
N ASP A 140 -0.09 -5.77 15.61
CA ASP A 140 -0.20 -6.07 17.04
C ASP A 140 -1.43 -6.93 17.39
N TYR A 141 -2.27 -7.26 16.40
CA TYR A 141 -3.42 -8.14 16.58
C TYR A 141 -3.36 -9.41 15.71
N ASP A 142 -3.98 -10.48 16.18
CA ASP A 142 -4.36 -11.63 15.34
C ASP A 142 -5.60 -12.37 15.88
N ASN A 143 -6.17 -13.26 15.07
CA ASN A 143 -7.39 -14.02 15.41
C ASN A 143 -7.13 -15.37 16.11
N PHE A 144 -5.89 -15.68 16.51
CA PHE A 144 -5.48 -16.93 17.16
C PHE A 144 -4.84 -16.76 18.55
N SER A 145 -4.41 -15.56 18.94
CA SER A 145 -3.66 -15.31 20.17
C SER A 145 -4.52 -15.28 21.45
N CYS A 146 -5.68 -15.95 21.45
CA CYS A 146 -6.64 -15.91 22.56
C CYS A 146 -7.05 -17.34 22.95
N ASP A 147 -6.76 -17.72 24.20
CA ASP A 147 -7.03 -19.06 24.75
C ASP A 147 -8.21 -19.07 25.76
N ASP A 148 -8.93 -17.95 25.92
CA ASP A 148 -10.01 -17.77 26.90
C ASP A 148 -11.39 -18.25 26.35
N PRO A 149 -12.26 -18.87 27.17
CA PRO A 149 -13.64 -19.19 26.78
C PRO A 149 -14.51 -17.98 26.36
N LYS A 150 -14.03 -16.74 26.54
CA LYS A 150 -14.67 -15.50 26.06
C LYS A 150 -14.18 -15.04 24.68
N CYS A 151 -13.24 -15.76 24.04
CA CYS A 151 -12.74 -15.44 22.70
C CYS A 151 -13.80 -15.76 21.63
N ASN A 152 -14.84 -14.93 21.57
CA ASN A 152 -15.96 -15.08 20.63
C ASN A 152 -15.90 -14.07 19.49
N GLU A 153 -15.20 -12.96 19.70
CA GLU A 153 -15.08 -11.84 18.76
C GLU A 153 -13.61 -11.39 18.73
N GLY A 154 -12.91 -11.66 17.63
CA GLY A 154 -11.57 -11.12 17.36
C GLY A 154 -11.64 -9.76 16.66
N PRO A 155 -10.50 -9.10 16.41
CA PRO A 155 -9.13 -9.60 16.57
C PRO A 155 -8.52 -9.31 17.95
N TYR A 156 -7.57 -10.14 18.39
CA TYR A 156 -6.98 -10.11 19.73
C TYR A 156 -5.61 -9.45 19.75
N SER A 157 -5.40 -8.54 20.71
CA SER A 157 -4.10 -7.87 20.89
C SER A 157 -3.06 -8.82 21.49
N LEU A 158 -1.81 -8.70 21.04
CA LEU A 158 -0.66 -9.34 21.66
C LEU A 158 -0.40 -8.86 23.09
N THR A 159 -0.68 -7.59 23.35
CA THR A 159 -0.71 -7.03 24.69
C THR A 159 -2.01 -7.48 25.33
N ASN A 160 -2.08 -8.74 25.75
CA ASN A 160 -3.16 -9.22 26.60
C ASN A 160 -2.97 -8.54 27.97
N PRO A 161 -3.81 -7.59 28.41
CA PRO A 161 -3.65 -6.95 29.71
C PRO A 161 -3.93 -7.89 30.89
N ASN A 162 -4.20 -9.18 30.64
CA ASN A 162 -4.42 -10.20 31.65
C ASN A 162 -3.19 -11.09 31.93
N VAL A 163 -1.97 -10.56 31.77
CA VAL A 163 -0.91 -10.97 32.70
C VAL A 163 -1.09 -10.14 33.97
N VAL A 164 -2.10 -10.53 34.74
CA VAL A 164 -2.05 -10.34 36.19
C VAL A 164 -0.77 -11.05 36.60
N LEU A 165 0.22 -10.28 37.06
CA LEU A 165 1.27 -10.79 37.93
C LEU A 165 0.58 -11.29 39.20
N ASP A 166 -0.02 -12.48 39.14
CA ASP A 166 -0.30 -13.28 40.34
C ASP A 166 1.01 -13.96 40.68
N ASP A 167 1.93 -13.19 41.27
CA ASP A 167 2.92 -13.81 42.13
C ASP A 167 2.20 -14.24 43.40
N GLN A 168 1.73 -15.49 43.39
CA GLN A 168 1.36 -16.20 44.60
C GLN A 168 2.61 -16.47 45.43
N THR A 169 3.11 -15.45 46.11
CA THR A 169 3.80 -15.66 47.38
C THR A 169 2.73 -15.89 48.45
N LYS A 170 2.29 -17.14 48.50
CA LYS A 170 1.67 -17.82 49.63
C LYS A 170 2.40 -17.45 50.93
N THR A 171 1.76 -16.71 51.84
CA THR A 171 1.79 -17.03 53.28
C THR A 171 0.54 -16.48 53.97
N ILE A 172 -0.22 -17.41 54.52
CA ILE A 172 -1.35 -17.20 55.41
C ILE A 172 -0.82 -16.67 56.75
N ALA A 173 -1.33 -15.54 57.20
CA ALA A 173 -1.58 -15.27 58.61
C ALA A 173 -2.71 -14.24 58.74
N VAL A 174 -3.86 -14.74 59.18
CA VAL A 174 -4.99 -13.96 59.67
C VAL A 174 -4.62 -13.44 61.05
N GLU A 175 -4.78 -12.13 61.29
CA GLU A 175 -5.20 -11.60 62.59
C GLU A 175 -5.98 -10.27 62.39
N ILE A 176 -7.03 -10.13 63.19
CA ILE A 176 -8.25 -9.31 63.03
C ILE A 176 -8.03 -7.89 63.60
N PRO A 177 -8.75 -6.83 63.14
CA PRO A 177 -8.54 -5.46 63.60
C PRO A 177 -9.21 -5.17 64.95
N ALA A 178 -8.64 -4.26 65.74
CA ALA A 178 -9.36 -3.17 66.41
C ALA A 178 -8.42 -2.31 67.29
N SER A 179 -8.73 -1.01 67.29
CA SER A 179 -8.69 0.01 68.36
C SER A 179 -7.79 -0.14 69.59
#